data_AF-A0A815GS12-F1
#
_entry.id   AF-A0A815GS12-F1
#
_cell.length_a   1.000
_cell.length_b   1.000
_cell.length_c   1.000
_cell.angle_alpha   90.00
_cell.angle_beta   90.00
_cell.angle_gamma   90.00
#
_symmetry.space_group_name_H-M   'P 1'
#
loop_
_entity.id
_entity.type
_entity.pdbx_description
1 polymer ?
#
loop_
_entity_poly.entity_id
_entity_poly.type
_entity_poly.pdbx_seq_one_letter_code
_entity_poly.pdbx_strand_id
1 'polypeptide(L)'
;MQKLINHVRNCNEFTSDTEGEKSTKQLTLIQIQTIPQQLPFFVILVELAHLPPSNSLIHLQIKQLFELIFKFRNNIYSWKPLRKEMYPAIVFQWFEWPIKTSVVSFQLKFADWYGWALSHCEMCSLSNRRNVIIKDINSEGQMNLLSKCTCHKSSPYRLNEP
;
A
#
# COMPACT_ATOMS: atom_id res chain seq x y z
N MET A 1 13.31 1.90 19.99
CA MET A 1 13.99 2.02 18.68
C MET A 1 14.69 0.73 18.24
N GLN A 2 15.58 0.12 19.04
CA GLN A 2 16.35 -1.06 18.62
C GLN A 2 15.51 -2.25 18.09
N LYS A 3 14.38 -2.55 18.74
CA LYS A 3 13.45 -3.59 18.28
C LYS A 3 12.94 -3.34 16.86
N LEU A 4 12.61 -2.09 16.53
CA LEU A 4 12.14 -1.68 15.21
C LEU A 4 13.26 -1.81 14.16
N ILE A 5 14.47 -1.35 14.49
CA ILE A 5 15.64 -1.49 13.61
C ILE A 5 15.91 -2.96 13.27
N ASN A 6 15.86 -3.84 14.28
CA ASN A 6 16.06 -5.27 14.07
C ASN A 6 14.95 -5.88 13.19
N HIS A 7 13.70 -5.45 13.37
CA HIS A 7 12.58 -5.86 12.52
C HIS A 7 12.80 -5.44 11.05
N VAL A 8 13.05 -4.15 10.82
CA VAL A 8 13.27 -3.59 9.47
C VAL A 8 14.46 -4.25 8.77
N ARG A 9 15.51 -4.61 9.51
CA ARG A 9 16.68 -5.30 8.93
C ARG A 9 16.30 -6.62 8.23
N ASN A 10 15.30 -7.33 8.74
CA ASN A 10 14.82 -8.60 8.23
C ASN A 10 13.65 -8.46 7.24
N CYS A 11 13.23 -7.23 6.94
CA CYS A 11 12.15 -6.94 6.00
C CYS A 11 12.74 -6.40 4.68
N ASN A 12 12.15 -6.81 3.56
CA ASN A 12 12.58 -6.37 2.22
C ASN A 12 11.46 -5.68 1.44
N GLU A 13 10.23 -5.66 1.96
CA GLU A 13 9.09 -5.06 1.28
C GLU A 13 8.45 -4.00 2.19
N PHE A 14 8.15 -2.84 1.62
CA PHE A 14 7.63 -1.70 2.36
C PHE A 14 6.63 -0.93 1.52
N THR A 15 5.54 -0.47 2.11
CA THR A 15 4.75 0.61 1.51
C THR A 15 5.20 1.94 2.08
N SER A 16 5.11 2.98 1.25
CA SER A 16 5.42 4.35 1.58
C SER A 16 4.22 5.21 1.22
N ASP A 17 3.83 6.08 2.14
CA ASP A 17 2.89 7.16 1.87
C ASP A 17 3.27 8.39 2.69
N THR A 18 2.77 9.55 2.28
CA THR A 18 3.10 10.81 2.92
C THR A 18 1.89 11.73 2.98
N GLU A 19 1.65 12.32 4.14
CA GLU A 19 0.57 13.28 4.36
C GLU A 19 1.12 14.69 4.46
N GLY A 20 0.39 15.63 3.86
CA GLY A 20 0.70 17.05 3.90
C GLY A 20 -0.42 17.84 4.54
N GLU A 21 -0.06 18.95 5.17
CA GLU A 21 -1.06 19.88 5.69
C GLU A 21 -1.79 20.57 4.53
N LYS A 22 -3.14 20.56 4.58
CA LYS A 22 -3.97 21.08 3.47
C LYS A 22 -3.78 22.58 3.21
N SER A 23 -3.52 23.35 4.26
CA SER A 23 -3.39 24.82 4.22
C SER A 23 -2.02 25.27 3.68
N THR A 24 -0.94 24.69 4.20
CA THR A 24 0.43 25.10 3.89
C THR A 24 1.08 24.26 2.79
N LYS A 25 0.48 23.12 2.43
CA LYS A 25 1.04 22.08 1.55
C LYS A 25 2.40 21.55 2.02
N GLN A 26 2.78 21.81 3.26
CA GLN A 26 4.00 21.27 3.83
C GLN A 26 3.77 19.80 4.17
N LEU A 27 4.75 18.97 3.86
CA LEU A 27 4.71 17.57 4.28
C LEU A 27 4.82 17.52 5.81
N THR A 28 3.88 16.87 6.46
CA THR A 28 3.82 16.78 7.93
C THR A 28 4.17 15.39 8.42
N LEU A 29 3.86 14.35 7.64
CA LEU A 29 3.99 12.98 8.09
C LEU A 29 4.51 12.08 6.97
N ILE A 30 5.47 11.24 7.31
CA ILE A 30 5.88 10.10 6.49
C ILE A 30 5.35 8.84 7.17
N GLN A 31 4.63 8.02 6.41
CA GLN A 31 4.15 6.71 6.85
C GLN A 31 4.88 5.62 6.06
N ILE A 32 5.46 4.66 6.78
CA ILE A 32 6.08 3.48 6.19
C ILE A 32 5.50 2.24 6.85
N GLN A 33 4.94 1.34 6.06
CA GLN A 33 4.46 0.04 6.54
C GLN A 33 5.42 -1.05 6.09
N THR A 34 5.80 -1.93 7.02
CA THR A 34 6.61 -3.11 6.70
C THR A 34 5.72 -4.24 6.21
N ILE A 35 6.15 -4.97 5.18
CA ILE A 35 5.51 -6.19 4.69
C ILE A 35 6.49 -7.36 4.91
N PRO A 36 6.58 -7.90 6.13
CA PRO A 36 7.48 -9.01 6.40
C PRO A 36 6.88 -10.33 5.91
N GLN A 37 7.75 -11.33 5.68
CA GLN A 37 7.30 -12.70 5.38
C GLN A 37 6.59 -13.36 6.57
N GLN A 38 6.91 -12.92 7.79
CA GLN A 38 6.35 -13.42 9.04
C GLN A 38 5.92 -12.24 9.92
N LEU A 39 4.80 -12.39 10.60
CA LEU A 39 4.28 -11.36 11.50
C LEU A 39 5.24 -11.09 12.68
N PRO A 40 5.20 -9.87 13.25
CA PRO A 40 4.21 -8.80 13.05
C PRO A 40 4.57 -7.80 11.93
N PHE A 41 3.57 -7.14 11.35
CA PHE A 41 3.80 -5.92 10.56
C PHE A 41 3.87 -4.70 11.48
N PHE A 42 4.66 -3.69 11.09
CA PHE A 42 4.73 -2.41 11.76
C PHE A 42 4.32 -1.29 10.81
N VAL A 43 3.65 -0.29 11.37
CA VAL A 43 3.43 1.02 10.75
C VAL A 43 4.31 2.02 11.49
N ILE A 44 5.20 2.67 10.74
CA ILE A 44 6.16 3.65 11.22
C ILE A 44 5.63 5.02 10.79
N LEU A 45 5.42 5.88 11.77
CA LEU A 45 4.94 7.25 11.57
C LEU A 45 6.06 8.22 11.97
N VAL A 46 6.44 9.10 11.05
CA VAL A 46 7.50 10.09 11.26
C VAL A 46 6.95 11.49 11.01
N GLU A 47 6.69 12.20 12.09
CA GLU A 47 6.20 13.57 12.05
C GLU A 47 7.35 14.56 11.88
N LEU A 48 7.26 15.40 10.85
CA LEU A 48 8.35 16.27 10.42
C LEU A 48 8.42 17.60 11.20
N ALA A 49 7.34 17.99 11.88
CA ALA A 49 7.28 19.23 12.66
C ALA A 49 8.08 19.14 13.98
N HIS A 50 8.31 17.92 14.49
CA HIS A 50 8.86 17.67 15.82
C HIS A 50 10.12 16.81 15.77
N LEU A 51 10.96 17.01 14.75
CA LEU A 51 12.18 16.23 14.59
C LEU A 51 13.19 16.50 15.71
N PRO A 52 13.86 15.45 16.20
CA PRO A 52 14.90 15.61 17.20
C PRO A 52 16.11 16.34 16.59
N PRO A 53 16.93 17.03 17.41
CA PRO A 53 18.14 17.70 16.94
C PRO A 53 19.04 16.78 16.12
N SER A 54 19.67 17.30 15.07
CA SER A 54 20.48 16.52 14.13
C SER A 54 21.66 15.79 14.77
N ASN A 55 22.19 16.31 15.87
CA ASN A 55 23.26 15.71 16.67
C ASN A 55 22.78 14.70 17.73
N SER A 56 21.47 14.48 17.85
CA SER A 56 20.93 13.57 18.86
C SER A 56 21.05 12.11 18.43
N LEU A 57 21.17 11.20 19.42
CA LEU A 57 21.18 9.76 19.18
C LEU A 57 19.90 9.28 18.48
N ILE A 58 18.75 9.89 18.80
CA ILE A 58 17.46 9.52 18.18
C ILE A 58 17.48 9.87 16.68
N HIS A 59 18.01 11.04 16.31
CA HIS A 59 18.14 11.42 14.90
C HIS A 59 19.03 10.44 14.14
N LEU A 60 20.17 10.02 14.71
CA LEU A 60 21.04 9.00 14.12
C LEU A 60 20.32 7.66 13.92
N GLN A 61 19.47 7.26 14.87
CA GLN A 61 18.67 6.04 14.74
C GLN A 61 17.58 6.16 13.68
N ILE A 62 16.97 7.33 13.51
CA ILE A 62 16.02 7.61 12.40
C ILE A 62 16.75 7.50 11.07
N LYS A 63 17.92 8.13 10.94
CA LYS A 63 18.75 8.01 9.73
C LYS A 63 19.08 6.54 9.42
N GLN A 64 19.57 5.80 10.41
CA GLN A 64 19.85 4.37 10.25
C GLN A 64 18.62 3.56 9.82
N LEU A 65 17.45 3.87 10.37
CA LEU A 65 16.19 3.24 10.00
C LEU A 65 15.85 3.48 8.53
N PHE A 66 15.94 4.72 8.06
CA PHE A 66 15.68 5.07 6.65
C PHE A 66 16.71 4.44 5.71
N GLU A 67 18.00 4.45 6.06
CA GLU A 67 19.03 3.76 5.29
C GLU A 67 18.72 2.25 5.13
N LEU A 68 18.19 1.60 6.17
CA LEU A 68 17.78 0.20 6.11
C LEU A 68 16.52 -0.04 5.26
N ILE A 69 15.60 0.92 5.21
CA ILE A 69 14.37 0.85 4.40
C ILE A 69 14.70 1.08 2.92
N PHE A 70 15.54 2.05 2.61
CA PHE A 70 15.86 2.44 1.22
C PHE A 70 17.14 1.78 0.67
N LYS A 71 17.60 0.68 1.29
CA LYS A 71 18.77 -0.08 0.84
C LYS A 71 18.53 -0.87 -0.44
N PHE A 72 19.63 -1.27 -1.07
CA PHE A 72 19.62 -2.18 -2.21
C PHE A 72 18.88 -3.49 -1.87
N ARG A 73 18.11 -4.01 -2.84
CA ARG A 73 17.23 -5.21 -2.78
C ARG A 73 15.90 -5.05 -2.04
N ASN A 74 15.61 -3.91 -1.44
CA ASN A 74 14.26 -3.68 -0.95
C ASN A 74 13.32 -3.34 -2.11
N ASN A 75 12.03 -3.61 -1.92
CA ASN A 75 10.94 -3.18 -2.77
C ASN A 75 10.12 -2.14 -2.00
N ILE A 76 10.04 -0.93 -2.55
CA ILE A 76 9.21 0.14 -2.01
C ILE A 76 8.00 0.30 -2.92
N TYR A 77 6.82 0.16 -2.35
CA TYR A 77 5.57 0.43 -3.04
C TYR A 77 5.04 1.80 -2.63
N SER A 78 4.82 2.68 -3.59
CA SER A 78 4.35 4.04 -3.33
C SER A 78 3.20 4.41 -4.24
N TRP A 79 2.31 5.30 -3.79
CA TRP A 79 1.21 5.76 -4.62
C TRP A 79 1.71 6.76 -5.67
N LYS A 80 2.43 7.80 -5.24
CA LYS A 80 3.03 8.81 -6.14
C LYS A 80 4.50 8.49 -6.41
N PRO A 81 5.17 9.23 -7.30
CA PRO A 81 6.61 9.09 -7.49
C PRO A 81 7.36 9.27 -6.17
N LEU A 82 8.06 8.22 -5.74
CA LEU A 82 8.70 8.14 -4.42
C LEU A 82 9.64 9.33 -4.13
N ARG A 83 10.34 9.86 -5.15
CA ARG A 83 11.19 11.06 -5.00
C ARG A 83 10.41 12.26 -4.46
N LYS A 84 9.16 12.43 -4.91
CA LYS A 84 8.30 13.56 -4.50
C LYS A 84 7.78 13.35 -3.09
N GLU A 85 7.36 12.13 -2.75
CA GLU A 85 6.89 11.78 -1.41
C GLU A 85 8.02 11.93 -0.38
N MET A 86 9.20 11.40 -0.68
CA MET A 86 10.33 11.36 0.26
C MET A 86 11.25 12.58 0.21
N TYR A 87 10.87 13.66 -0.48
CA TYR A 87 11.72 14.85 -0.63
C TYR A 87 12.25 15.38 0.72
N PRO A 88 11.44 15.49 1.80
CA PRO A 88 11.96 15.96 3.08
C PRO A 88 13.01 15.03 3.68
N ALA A 89 12.81 13.71 3.62
CA ALA A 89 13.80 12.74 4.11
C ALA A 89 15.12 12.81 3.33
N ILE A 90 15.07 13.16 2.04
CA ILE A 90 16.26 13.44 1.22
C ILE A 90 16.94 14.73 1.69
N VAL A 91 16.18 15.81 1.95
CA VAL A 91 16.71 17.09 2.45
C VAL A 91 17.36 16.92 3.84
N PHE A 92 16.77 16.13 4.72
CA PHE A 92 17.33 15.79 6.02
C PHE A 92 18.50 14.78 5.95
N GLN A 93 18.87 14.32 4.76
CA GLN A 93 19.97 13.35 4.53
C GLN A 93 19.78 12.05 5.34
N TRP A 94 18.53 11.60 5.49
CA TRP A 94 18.23 10.33 6.15
C TRP A 94 18.56 9.13 5.27
N PHE A 95 18.68 9.32 3.97
CA PHE A 95 19.21 8.36 3.01
C PHE A 95 19.70 9.09 1.75
N GLU A 96 20.45 8.40 0.91
CA GLU A 96 20.99 8.96 -0.34
C GLU A 96 20.02 8.79 -1.51
N TRP A 97 19.90 9.85 -2.34
CA TRP A 97 19.20 9.79 -3.62
C TRP A 97 20.21 9.97 -4.78
N PRO A 98 20.14 9.20 -5.88
CA PRO A 98 19.13 8.19 -6.21
C PRO A 98 19.27 6.90 -5.38
N ILE A 99 18.14 6.37 -4.95
CA ILE A 99 18.09 5.09 -4.25
C ILE A 99 18.34 3.94 -5.21
N LYS A 100 18.99 2.89 -4.72
CA LYS A 100 19.27 1.65 -5.48
C LYS A 100 18.19 0.57 -5.26
N THR A 101 17.07 0.95 -4.65
CA THR A 101 15.95 0.05 -4.33
C THR A 101 14.99 -0.08 -5.53
N SER A 102 14.25 -1.17 -5.61
CA SER A 102 13.14 -1.28 -6.57
C SER A 102 11.97 -0.43 -6.08
N VAL A 103 11.38 0.36 -6.98
CA VAL A 103 10.21 1.21 -6.67
C VAL A 103 9.06 0.80 -7.57
N VAL A 104 7.94 0.42 -6.97
CA VAL A 104 6.73 0.01 -7.67
C VAL A 104 5.65 1.06 -7.43
N SER A 105 5.13 1.64 -8.52
CA SER A 105 4.01 2.59 -8.44
C SER A 105 2.68 1.83 -8.32
N PHE A 106 2.00 2.00 -7.19
CA PHE A 106 0.66 1.46 -7.00
C PHE A 106 -0.37 2.15 -7.88
N GLN A 107 -0.23 3.44 -8.18
CA GLN A 107 -1.20 4.16 -9.01
C GLN A 107 -1.41 3.50 -10.39
N LEU A 108 -0.31 3.07 -11.03
CA LEU A 108 -0.39 2.37 -12.32
C LEU A 108 -1.07 1.01 -12.17
N LYS A 109 -0.65 0.21 -11.19
CA LYS A 109 -1.21 -1.13 -10.93
C LYS A 109 -2.69 -1.07 -10.50
N PHE A 110 -3.06 -0.04 -9.77
CA PHE A 110 -4.43 0.17 -9.33
C PHE A 110 -5.34 0.55 -10.49
N ALA A 111 -4.90 1.40 -11.42
CA ALA A 111 -5.68 1.74 -12.59
C ALA A 111 -6.04 0.50 -13.43
N ASP A 112 -5.06 -0.38 -13.65
CA ASP A 112 -5.26 -1.66 -14.36
C ASP A 112 -6.23 -2.57 -13.61
N TRP A 113 -6.03 -2.74 -12.29
CA TRP A 113 -6.91 -3.55 -11.45
C TRP A 113 -8.33 -2.99 -11.39
N TYR A 114 -8.48 -1.67 -11.27
CA TYR A 114 -9.76 -0.99 -11.16
C TYR A 114 -10.55 -1.06 -12.48
N GLY A 115 -9.87 -0.87 -13.62
CA GLY A 115 -10.47 -1.05 -14.96
C GLY A 115 -10.93 -2.49 -15.17
N TRP A 116 -10.13 -3.48 -14.75
CA TRP A 116 -10.58 -4.86 -14.66
C TRP A 116 -11.83 -4.94 -13.77
N ALA A 117 -11.77 -4.58 -12.49
CA ALA A 117 -12.89 -4.72 -11.55
C ALA A 117 -14.22 -4.09 -12.04
N LEU A 118 -14.17 -2.91 -12.67
CA LEU A 118 -15.36 -2.24 -13.22
C LEU A 118 -16.02 -3.01 -14.37
N SER A 119 -15.24 -3.50 -15.34
CA SER A 119 -15.76 -4.29 -16.46
C SER A 119 -16.47 -5.58 -16.03
N HIS A 120 -16.24 -6.05 -14.80
CA HIS A 120 -16.85 -7.25 -14.23
C HIS A 120 -18.21 -6.98 -13.56
N CYS A 121 -18.42 -5.76 -13.05
CA CYS A 121 -19.67 -5.35 -12.40
C CYS A 121 -20.78 -5.03 -13.43
N GLU A 122 -20.40 -4.45 -14.58
CA GLU A 122 -21.34 -4.10 -15.64
C GLU A 122 -21.92 -5.33 -16.37
N MET A 123 -21.15 -6.41 -16.50
CA MET A 123 -21.59 -7.66 -17.14
C MET A 123 -22.55 -8.49 -16.25
N CYS A 124 -22.38 -8.46 -14.92
CA CYS A 124 -23.26 -9.16 -13.97
C CYS A 124 -24.57 -8.40 -13.68
N SER A 125 -24.56 -7.07 -13.80
CA SER A 125 -25.77 -6.26 -13.55
C SER A 125 -26.82 -6.35 -14.67
N LEU A 126 -26.40 -6.62 -15.91
CA LEU A 126 -27.32 -6.85 -17.04
C LEU A 126 -28.04 -8.21 -16.98
N SER A 127 -27.39 -9.23 -16.44
CA SER A 127 -27.97 -10.57 -16.30
C SER A 127 -28.95 -10.66 -15.13
N ASN A 128 -28.70 -9.94 -14.03
CA ASN A 128 -29.64 -9.88 -12.89
C ASN A 128 -30.88 -9.01 -13.17
N ARG A 129 -30.79 -7.96 -14.01
CA ARG A 129 -31.99 -7.16 -14.37
C ARG A 129 -33.02 -7.94 -15.19
N ARG A 130 -32.63 -9.00 -15.91
CA ARG A 130 -33.58 -9.86 -16.64
C ARG A 130 -34.26 -10.92 -15.76
N ASN A 131 -33.65 -11.28 -14.62
CA ASN A 131 -34.17 -12.33 -13.74
C ASN A 131 -35.02 -11.81 -12.58
N VAL A 132 -34.99 -10.51 -12.27
CA VAL A 132 -35.82 -9.92 -11.19
C VAL A 132 -37.27 -9.65 -11.63
N ILE A 133 -37.63 -9.87 -12.89
CA ILE A 133 -39.04 -9.72 -13.35
C ILE A 133 -39.84 -11.04 -13.21
N ILE A 134 -39.23 -12.16 -12.84
CA ILE A 134 -39.95 -13.44 -12.67
C ILE A 134 -39.57 -14.06 -11.34
N LYS A 135 -40.32 -13.70 -10.29
CA LYS A 135 -40.79 -14.56 -9.18
C LYS A 135 -41.26 -13.71 -8.01
N ASP A 136 -42.37 -13.01 -8.22
CA ASP A 136 -43.39 -13.04 -7.17
C ASP A 136 -44.15 -14.36 -7.35
N ILE A 137 -44.53 -14.96 -6.21
CA ILE A 137 -45.26 -16.22 -6.03
C ILE A 137 -44.35 -17.42 -5.68
N ASN A 138 -44.12 -17.52 -4.37
CA ASN A 138 -44.07 -18.74 -3.56
C ASN A 138 -42.96 -19.76 -3.82
N SER A 139 -41.85 -19.62 -3.08
CA SER A 139 -41.16 -20.80 -2.53
C SER A 139 -40.14 -20.36 -1.48
N GLU A 140 -40.41 -20.72 -0.22
CA GLU A 140 -39.42 -20.79 0.85
C GLU A 140 -38.34 -21.80 0.44
N GLY A 141 -37.13 -21.30 0.22
CA GLY A 141 -35.97 -22.11 -0.11
C GLY A 141 -34.72 -21.29 0.10
N GLN A 142 -33.90 -21.70 1.06
CA GLN A 142 -32.63 -21.08 1.42
C GLN A 142 -31.79 -20.74 0.19
N MET A 143 -31.71 -19.45 -0.15
CA MET A 143 -30.69 -18.93 -1.05
C MET A 143 -29.37 -18.86 -0.30
N ASN A 144 -28.60 -19.95 -0.34
CA ASN A 144 -27.14 -19.87 -0.26
C ASN A 144 -26.65 -19.10 -1.50
N LEU A 145 -26.73 -17.77 -1.46
CA LEU A 145 -26.10 -16.88 -2.43
C LEU A 145 -24.60 -16.82 -2.16
N LEU A 146 -23.91 -17.95 -2.32
CA LEU A 146 -22.54 -17.91 -2.79
C LEU A 146 -22.62 -17.55 -4.27
N SER A 147 -22.63 -16.25 -4.56
CA SER A 147 -22.55 -15.72 -5.93
C SER A 147 -21.15 -16.00 -6.48
N LYS A 148 -20.82 -17.27 -6.74
CA LYS A 148 -19.74 -17.62 -7.65
C LYS A 148 -20.25 -17.30 -9.04
N CYS A 149 -19.84 -16.17 -9.62
CA CYS A 149 -20.04 -16.01 -11.06
C CYS A 149 -19.14 -17.05 -11.73
N THR A 150 -19.76 -18.09 -12.29
CA THR A 150 -19.11 -19.14 -13.07
C THR A 150 -18.65 -18.64 -14.45
N CYS A 151 -18.74 -17.33 -14.69
CA CYS A 151 -18.56 -16.67 -15.96
C CYS A 151 -17.14 -16.13 -16.20
N HIS A 152 -16.18 -16.40 -15.30
CA HIS A 152 -14.89 -15.71 -15.30
C HIS A 152 -13.66 -16.62 -15.36
N LYS A 153 -12.62 -16.11 -16.05
CA LYS A 153 -11.23 -16.55 -15.87
C LYS A 153 -10.70 -15.96 -14.57
N SER A 154 -9.87 -16.70 -13.83
CA SER A 154 -9.25 -16.26 -12.59
C SER A 154 -8.54 -14.91 -12.78
N SER A 155 -8.65 -14.02 -11.79
CA SER A 155 -7.94 -12.75 -11.81
C SER A 155 -6.45 -12.99 -12.08
N PRO A 156 -5.81 -12.27 -13.02
CA PRO A 156 -4.35 -12.37 -13.20
C PRO A 156 -3.58 -11.88 -11.96
N TYR A 157 -4.27 -11.22 -11.02
CA TYR A 157 -3.73 -10.69 -9.77
C TYR A 157 -4.13 -11.49 -8.53
N ARG A 158 -4.98 -12.52 -8.67
CA ARG A 158 -5.31 -13.50 -7.62
C ARG A 158 -5.32 -14.91 -8.19
N LEU A 159 -4.17 -15.58 -8.07
CA LEU A 159 -3.99 -16.95 -8.56
C LEU A 159 -4.88 -17.99 -7.84
N ASN A 160 -5.42 -17.66 -6.67
CA ASN A 160 -6.14 -18.59 -5.79
C ASN A 160 -7.54 -18.07 -5.36
N GLU A 161 -8.34 -17.53 -6.28
CA GLU A 161 -9.77 -17.31 -5.98
C GLU A 161 -10.53 -18.66 -5.96
N PRO A 162 -11.34 -18.95 -4.92
CA PRO A 162 -12.03 -20.23 -4.77
C PRO A 162 -13.24 -20.43 -5.71
#